data_AF-A0A7J2U165-F1
#
_entry.id   AF-A0A7J2U165-F1
#
_cell.length_a   1.000
_cell.length_b   1.000
_cell.length_c   1.000
_cell.angle_alpha   90.00
_cell.angle_beta   90.00
_cell.angle_gamma   90.00
#
_symmetry.space_group_name_H-M   'P 1'
#
loop_
_entity.id
_entity.type
_entity.pdbx_description
1 polymer ?
#
loop_
_entity_poly.entity_id
_entity_poly.type
_entity_poly.pdbx_seq_one_letter_code
_entity_poly.pdbx_strand_id
1 'polypeptide(L)'
;MSIAIDTIVNILATITSVSVAVATLGFWLGKKFTEIDYRFSLMDERFRSIEKEIRTLRDAIIQYNELLLSILESRGIVTKSEAAVLRGYLASLKPSASSKYYTKEVEKRLDELLAKDPEELTLADVQELNRIGDLIWLEGYERNDEFLREYGMKLKIYATLVKTLFIYPKIAKLKEGLLGLKEEAKQEKKS
;
A
#
# COMPACT_ATOMS: atom_id res chain seq x y z
N MET A 1 4.49 0.69 79.82
CA MET A 1 4.79 1.85 78.94
C MET A 1 5.90 1.55 77.95
N SER A 2 6.99 0.84 78.30
CA SER A 2 8.08 0.53 77.33
C SER A 2 7.63 -0.39 76.17
N ILE A 3 6.88 -1.46 76.45
CA ILE A 3 6.43 -2.44 75.43
C ILE A 3 5.63 -1.78 74.28
N ALA A 4 4.81 -0.77 74.60
CA ALA A 4 4.04 -0.04 73.59
C ALA A 4 4.93 0.84 72.70
N ILE A 5 5.95 1.47 73.27
CA ILE A 5 6.93 2.29 72.54
C ILE A 5 7.78 1.39 71.62
N ASP A 6 8.27 0.26 72.12
CA ASP A 6 9.08 -0.69 71.34
C ASP A 6 8.30 -1.25 70.14
N THR A 7 7.01 -1.54 70.34
CA THR A 7 6.12 -2.01 69.27
C THR A 7 5.93 -0.93 68.18
N ILE A 8 5.72 0.32 68.59
CA ILE A 8 5.58 1.46 67.66
C ILE A 8 6.88 1.67 66.87
N VAL A 9 8.03 1.61 67.53
CA VAL A 9 9.35 1.76 66.89
C VAL A 9 9.59 0.65 65.86
N ASN A 10 9.24 -0.60 66.18
CA ASN A 10 9.41 -1.72 65.25
C ASN A 10 8.48 -1.64 64.03
N ILE A 11 7.24 -1.18 64.23
CA ILE A 11 6.30 -0.94 63.12
C ILE A 11 6.85 0.15 62.20
N LEU A 12 7.33 1.27 62.76
CA LEU A 12 7.93 2.36 61.99
C LEU A 12 9.15 1.89 61.20
N ALA A 13 10.06 1.14 61.82
CA ALA A 13 11.24 0.59 61.15
C ALA A 13 10.87 -0.33 59.99
N THR A 14 9.85 -1.17 60.17
CA THR A 14 9.34 -2.07 59.11
C THR A 14 8.73 -1.28 57.96
N ILE A 15 7.90 -0.27 58.24
CA ILE A 15 7.30 0.61 57.23
C ILE A 15 8.39 1.34 56.44
N THR A 16 9.41 1.87 57.11
CA THR A 16 10.54 2.54 56.45
C THR A 16 11.30 1.57 55.54
N SER A 17 11.61 0.36 56.01
CA SER A 17 12.30 -0.65 55.20
C SER A 17 11.50 -1.05 53.95
N VAL A 18 10.19 -1.28 54.09
CA VAL A 18 9.31 -1.60 52.96
C VAL A 18 9.24 -0.44 51.98
N SER A 19 9.15 0.80 52.48
CA SER A 19 9.13 2.01 51.63
C SER A 19 10.40 2.14 50.80
N VAL A 20 11.58 1.89 51.38
CA VAL A 20 12.86 1.91 50.67
C VAL A 20 12.93 0.80 49.61
N ALA A 21 12.44 -0.41 49.93
CA ALA A 21 12.41 -1.51 48.98
C ALA A 21 11.49 -1.20 47.78
N VAL A 22 10.30 -0.65 48.04
CA VAL A 22 9.34 -0.21 47.00
C VAL A 22 9.94 0.91 46.14
N ALA A 23 10.59 1.90 46.75
CA ALA A 23 11.25 2.98 46.01
C ALA A 23 12.39 2.45 45.11
N THR A 24 13.19 1.51 45.61
CA THR A 24 14.30 0.89 44.87
C THR A 24 13.76 0.07 43.69
N LEU A 25 12.72 -0.72 43.90
CA LEU A 25 12.05 -1.48 42.85
C LEU A 25 11.42 -0.55 41.81
N GLY A 26 10.74 0.51 42.24
CA GLY A 26 10.16 1.51 41.34
C GLY A 26 11.21 2.18 40.45
N PHE A 27 12.35 2.56 41.03
CA PHE A 27 13.48 3.12 40.28
C PHE A 27 14.08 2.12 39.28
N TRP A 28 14.29 0.87 39.69
CA TRP A 28 14.82 -0.18 38.82
C TRP A 28 13.85 -0.51 37.67
N LEU A 29 12.55 -0.63 37.97
CA LEU A 29 11.50 -0.83 36.97
C LEU A 29 11.44 0.34 35.99
N GLY A 30 11.48 1.58 36.49
CA GLY A 30 11.51 2.77 35.64
C GLY A 30 12.65 2.73 34.63
N LYS A 31 13.86 2.39 35.07
CA LYS A 31 15.01 2.20 34.17
C LYS A 31 14.78 1.10 33.13
N LYS A 32 14.17 -0.02 33.53
CA LYS A 32 13.88 -1.12 32.61
C LYS A 32 12.81 -0.77 31.58
N PHE A 33 11.77 -0.04 31.96
CA PHE A 33 10.80 0.49 31.01
C PHE A 33 11.44 1.47 30.02
N THR A 34 12.32 2.38 30.48
CA THR A 34 13.06 3.27 29.57
C THR A 34 13.94 2.51 28.58
N GLU A 35 14.62 1.44 29.02
CA GLU A 35 15.42 0.57 28.14
C GLU A 35 14.53 -0.15 27.10
N ILE A 36 13.36 -0.60 27.52
CA ILE A 36 12.36 -1.23 26.64
C ILE A 36 11.83 -0.23 25.60
N ASP A 37 11.45 0.98 26.03
CA ASP A 37 10.97 2.04 25.14
C ASP A 37 12.01 2.43 24.09
N TYR A 38 13.28 2.49 24.49
CA TYR A 38 14.39 2.74 23.57
C TYR A 38 14.51 1.63 22.52
N ARG A 39 14.40 0.36 22.93
CA ARG A 39 14.44 -0.79 22.00
C ARG A 39 13.25 -0.81 21.06
N PHE A 40 12.05 -0.47 21.54
CA PHE A 40 10.87 -0.32 20.69
C PHE A 40 11.04 0.81 19.67
N SER A 41 11.60 1.96 20.09
CA SER A 41 11.88 3.09 19.19
C SER A 41 12.84 2.69 18.06
N LEU A 42 13.92 1.97 18.39
CA LEU A 42 14.87 1.46 17.39
C LEU A 42 14.21 0.44 16.44
N MET A 43 13.28 -0.36 16.95
CA MET A 43 12.55 -1.33 16.15
C MET A 43 11.57 -0.63 15.18
N ASP A 44 10.90 0.42 15.61
CA ASP A 44 10.04 1.25 14.75
C ASP A 44 10.83 1.91 13.62
N GLU A 45 12.03 2.41 13.90
CA GLU A 45 12.92 2.98 12.87
C GLU A 45 13.31 1.91 11.82
N ARG A 46 13.67 0.70 12.27
CA ARG A 46 13.97 -0.41 11.37
C ARG A 46 12.77 -0.80 10.52
N PHE A 47 11.57 -0.88 11.13
CA PHE A 47 10.34 -1.18 10.40
C PHE A 47 10.02 -0.10 9.35
N ARG A 48 10.20 1.18 9.66
CA ARG A 48 10.04 2.26 8.68
C ARG A 48 11.04 2.17 7.53
N SER A 49 12.29 1.79 7.81
CA SER A 49 13.30 1.55 6.77
C SER A 49 12.88 0.41 5.85
N ILE A 50 12.46 -0.73 6.42
CA ILE A 50 11.98 -1.89 5.67
C ILE A 50 10.76 -1.52 4.82
N GLU A 51 9.80 -0.77 5.37
CA GLU A 51 8.63 -0.31 4.61
C GLU A 51 9.03 0.53 3.41
N LYS A 52 10.00 1.43 3.58
CA LYS A 52 10.53 2.25 2.49
C LYS A 52 11.22 1.39 1.43
N GLU A 53 12.06 0.44 1.83
CA GLU A 53 12.73 -0.48 0.90
C GLU A 53 11.74 -1.35 0.12
N ILE A 54 10.70 -1.87 0.78
CA ILE A 54 9.63 -2.64 0.12
C ILE A 54 8.86 -1.77 -0.87
N ARG A 55 8.56 -0.51 -0.53
CA ARG A 55 7.92 0.44 -1.47
C ARG A 55 8.81 0.67 -2.69
N THR A 56 10.11 0.91 -2.48
CA THR A 56 11.07 1.07 -3.58
C THR A 56 11.16 -0.18 -4.47
N LEU A 57 11.19 -1.38 -3.88
CA LEU A 57 11.20 -2.64 -4.63
C LEU A 57 9.92 -2.83 -5.45
N ARG A 58 8.76 -2.56 -4.85
CA ARG A 58 7.45 -2.61 -5.53
C ARG A 58 7.44 -1.68 -6.74
N ASP A 59 7.91 -0.44 -6.56
CA ASP A 59 7.94 0.55 -7.62
C ASP A 59 8.93 0.16 -8.73
N ALA A 60 10.06 -0.49 -8.40
CA ALA A 60 11.00 -1.04 -9.38
C ALA A 60 10.39 -2.19 -10.20
N ILE A 61 9.64 -3.10 -9.55
CA ILE A 61 8.95 -4.20 -10.23
C ILE A 61 7.87 -3.67 -11.19
N ILE A 62 7.09 -2.66 -10.77
CA ILE A 62 6.08 -2.04 -11.63
C ILE A 62 6.75 -1.38 -12.85
N GLN A 63 7.83 -0.63 -12.65
CA GLN A 63 8.58 0.00 -13.74
C GLN A 63 9.18 -1.03 -14.70
N TYR A 64 9.77 -2.12 -14.18
CA TYR A 64 10.27 -3.22 -14.99
C TYR A 64 9.15 -3.86 -15.83
N ASN A 65 8.00 -4.12 -15.22
CA ASN A 65 6.85 -4.69 -15.92
C ASN A 65 6.30 -3.73 -16.99
N GLU A 66 6.24 -2.43 -16.72
CA GLU A 66 5.88 -1.41 -17.74
C GLU A 66 6.81 -1.48 -18.94
N LEU A 67 8.12 -1.47 -18.72
CA LEU A 67 9.13 -1.57 -19.79
C LEU A 67 9.04 -2.88 -20.56
N LEU A 68 8.91 -4.01 -19.87
CA LEU A 68 8.76 -5.31 -20.50
C LEU A 68 7.53 -5.34 -21.39
N LEU A 69 6.37 -4.88 -20.90
CA LEU A 69 5.14 -4.82 -21.68
C LEU A 69 5.27 -3.91 -22.90
N SER A 70 5.93 -2.76 -22.79
CA SER A 70 6.23 -1.90 -23.95
C SER A 70 7.12 -2.59 -24.98
N ILE A 71 8.13 -3.34 -24.54
CA ILE A 71 8.97 -4.12 -25.46
C ILE A 71 8.14 -5.21 -26.15
N LEU A 72 7.35 -5.96 -25.40
CA LEU A 72 6.50 -7.03 -25.95
C LEU A 72 5.44 -6.47 -26.91
N GLU A 73 4.86 -5.31 -26.62
CA GLU A 73 3.97 -4.60 -27.53
C GLU A 73 4.70 -4.21 -28.82
N SER A 74 5.89 -3.60 -28.72
CA SER A 74 6.67 -3.21 -29.91
C SER A 74 7.06 -4.39 -30.81
N ARG A 75 7.11 -5.59 -30.23
CA ARG A 75 7.36 -6.87 -30.92
C ARG A 75 6.09 -7.55 -31.43
N GLY A 76 4.91 -6.97 -31.17
CA GLY A 76 3.62 -7.55 -31.53
C GLY A 76 3.22 -8.79 -30.72
N ILE A 77 3.91 -9.06 -29.60
CA ILE A 77 3.63 -10.21 -28.73
C ILE A 77 2.46 -9.93 -27.80
N VAL A 78 2.34 -8.67 -27.34
CA VAL A 78 1.23 -8.21 -26.51
C VAL A 78 0.50 -7.13 -27.29
N THR A 79 -0.79 -7.35 -27.54
CA THR A 79 -1.63 -6.44 -28.32
C THR A 79 -2.88 -6.08 -27.52
N LYS A 80 -3.75 -5.27 -28.12
CA LYS A 80 -5.01 -4.85 -27.51
C LYS A 80 -5.92 -6.05 -27.17
N SER A 81 -5.87 -7.16 -27.91
CA SER A 81 -6.69 -8.35 -27.61
C SER A 81 -6.29 -9.05 -26.30
N GLU A 82 -5.00 -9.06 -25.96
CA GLU A 82 -4.51 -9.66 -24.72
C GLU A 82 -5.07 -8.94 -23.49
N ALA A 83 -5.31 -7.63 -23.57
CA ALA A 83 -5.97 -6.89 -22.51
C ALA A 83 -7.42 -7.37 -22.30
N ALA A 84 -8.17 -7.63 -23.38
CA ALA A 84 -9.53 -8.15 -23.29
C ALA A 84 -9.56 -9.57 -22.70
N VAL A 85 -8.58 -10.42 -23.07
CA VAL A 85 -8.41 -11.78 -22.51
C VAL A 85 -8.13 -11.72 -21.01
N LEU A 86 -7.16 -10.90 -20.58
CA LEU A 86 -6.80 -10.77 -19.17
C LEU A 86 -7.95 -10.20 -18.34
N ARG A 87 -8.68 -9.21 -18.89
CA ARG A 87 -9.91 -8.69 -18.27
C ARG A 87 -10.95 -9.80 -18.08
N GLY A 88 -11.17 -10.64 -19.09
CA GLY A 88 -12.11 -11.77 -19.00
C GLY A 88 -11.71 -12.78 -17.93
N TYR A 89 -10.42 -13.10 -17.85
CA TYR A 89 -9.87 -13.95 -16.78
C TYR A 89 -10.12 -13.34 -15.39
N LEU A 90 -9.82 -12.05 -15.20
CA LEU A 90 -10.07 -11.35 -13.93
C LEU A 90 -11.56 -11.32 -13.57
N ALA A 91 -12.44 -11.01 -14.53
CA ALA A 91 -13.87 -11.02 -14.29
C ALA A 91 -14.38 -12.41 -13.86
N SER A 92 -13.83 -13.48 -14.43
CA SER A 92 -14.21 -14.86 -14.11
C SER A 92 -13.73 -15.35 -12.74
N LEU A 93 -12.58 -14.85 -12.27
CA LEU A 93 -11.96 -15.24 -11.00
C LEU A 93 -12.15 -14.20 -9.91
N LYS A 94 -13.06 -13.24 -10.10
CA LYS A 94 -13.25 -12.15 -9.17
C LYS A 94 -13.63 -12.69 -7.78
N PRO A 95 -12.90 -12.34 -6.70
CA PRO A 95 -13.30 -12.68 -5.34
C PRO A 95 -14.59 -11.94 -4.95
N SER A 96 -15.34 -12.50 -4.02
CA SER A 96 -16.45 -11.78 -3.38
C SER A 96 -15.93 -10.77 -2.35
N ALA A 97 -16.64 -9.67 -2.17
CA ALA A 97 -16.31 -8.71 -1.12
C ALA A 97 -16.21 -9.35 0.27
N SER A 98 -15.38 -8.72 1.07
CA SER A 98 -15.04 -9.05 2.45
C SER A 98 -15.39 -7.89 3.38
N SER A 99 -14.72 -7.80 4.53
CA SER A 99 -15.13 -6.96 5.65
C SER A 99 -14.40 -5.62 5.75
N LYS A 100 -13.07 -5.56 5.59
CA LYS A 100 -12.27 -4.42 6.07
C LYS A 100 -11.82 -3.47 4.96
N TYR A 101 -11.06 -3.98 4.02
CA TYR A 101 -10.47 -3.23 2.91
C TYR A 101 -11.21 -3.48 1.60
N TYR A 102 -11.61 -4.72 1.32
CA TYR A 102 -12.36 -5.07 0.11
C TYR A 102 -13.86 -5.13 0.40
N THR A 103 -14.52 -3.97 0.50
CA THR A 103 -15.95 -3.89 0.82
C THR A 103 -16.84 -4.13 -0.40
N LYS A 104 -18.17 -4.21 -0.20
CA LYS A 104 -19.16 -4.39 -1.28
C LYS A 104 -19.15 -3.22 -2.27
N GLU A 105 -18.88 -2.01 -1.80
CA GLU A 105 -18.73 -0.82 -2.64
C GLU A 105 -17.49 -0.93 -3.53
N VAL A 106 -16.39 -1.43 -2.98
CA VAL A 106 -15.14 -1.66 -3.73
C VAL A 106 -15.34 -2.77 -4.76
N GLU A 107 -16.02 -3.86 -4.41
CA GLU A 107 -16.40 -4.93 -5.32
C GLU A 107 -17.27 -4.41 -6.48
N LYS A 108 -18.32 -3.64 -6.17
CA LYS A 108 -19.18 -3.05 -7.20
C LYS A 108 -18.40 -2.12 -8.12
N ARG A 109 -17.49 -1.30 -7.57
CA ARG A 109 -16.66 -0.41 -8.38
C ARG A 109 -15.72 -1.20 -9.29
N LEU A 110 -15.18 -2.32 -8.82
CA LEU A 110 -14.40 -3.24 -9.64
C LEU A 110 -15.23 -3.82 -10.79
N ASP A 111 -16.47 -4.22 -10.53
CA ASP A 111 -17.38 -4.73 -11.57
C ASP A 111 -17.63 -3.70 -12.66
N GLU A 112 -17.91 -2.46 -12.29
CA GLU A 112 -18.09 -1.35 -13.24
C GLU A 112 -16.86 -1.16 -14.12
N LEU A 113 -15.65 -1.27 -13.55
CA LEU A 113 -14.39 -1.08 -14.27
C LEU A 113 -14.05 -2.27 -15.18
N LEU A 114 -14.29 -3.50 -14.73
CA LEU A 114 -14.06 -4.71 -15.53
C LEU A 114 -15.11 -4.90 -16.64
N ALA A 115 -16.30 -4.32 -16.48
CA ALA A 115 -17.33 -4.34 -17.51
C ALA A 115 -16.98 -3.46 -18.72
N LYS A 116 -16.24 -2.36 -18.52
CA LYS A 116 -15.80 -1.46 -19.60
C LYS A 116 -14.90 -2.17 -20.60
N ASP A 117 -14.97 -1.72 -21.85
CA ASP A 117 -13.95 -2.09 -22.84
C ASP A 117 -12.59 -1.49 -22.41
N PRO A 118 -11.48 -2.24 -22.50
CA PRO A 118 -10.15 -1.70 -22.17
C PRO A 118 -9.79 -0.40 -22.89
N GLU A 119 -10.28 -0.19 -24.11
CA GLU A 119 -10.06 1.02 -24.89
C GLU A 119 -10.84 2.23 -24.37
N GLU A 120 -11.94 2.03 -23.63
CA GLU A 120 -12.72 3.12 -23.03
C GLU A 120 -12.18 3.57 -21.68
N LEU A 121 -11.27 2.79 -21.08
CA LEU A 121 -10.68 3.13 -19.79
C LEU A 121 -9.88 4.45 -19.87
N THR A 122 -10.03 5.24 -18.82
CA THR A 122 -9.31 6.50 -18.60
C THR A 122 -8.11 6.30 -17.67
N LEU A 123 -7.25 7.31 -17.57
CA LEU A 123 -6.16 7.30 -16.58
C LEU A 123 -6.70 7.18 -15.13
N ALA A 124 -7.82 7.86 -14.85
CA ALA A 124 -8.47 7.77 -13.54
C ALA A 124 -9.00 6.37 -13.26
N ASP A 125 -9.58 5.70 -14.26
CA ASP A 125 -10.00 4.30 -14.13
C ASP A 125 -8.81 3.37 -13.85
N VAL A 126 -7.67 3.56 -14.53
CA VAL A 126 -6.43 2.79 -14.29
C VAL A 126 -5.88 3.03 -12.87
N GLN A 127 -5.93 4.27 -12.38
CA GLN A 127 -5.54 4.57 -11.01
C GLN A 127 -6.47 3.90 -10.00
N GLU A 128 -7.77 3.90 -10.27
CA GLU A 128 -8.76 3.25 -9.42
C GLU A 128 -8.59 1.72 -9.42
N LEU A 129 -8.31 1.10 -10.56
CA LEU A 129 -7.97 -0.33 -10.63
C LEU A 129 -6.75 -0.68 -9.76
N ASN A 130 -5.71 0.16 -9.77
CA ASN A 130 -4.54 -0.01 -8.90
C ASN A 130 -4.91 0.12 -7.41
N ARG A 131 -5.71 1.13 -7.06
CA ARG A 131 -6.20 1.33 -5.68
C ARG A 131 -6.99 0.12 -5.19
N ILE A 132 -7.89 -0.40 -6.01
CA ILE A 132 -8.67 -1.61 -5.71
C ILE A 132 -7.74 -2.82 -5.53
N GLY A 133 -6.75 -2.99 -6.40
CA GLY A 133 -5.75 -4.05 -6.28
C GLY A 133 -5.00 -4.02 -4.94
N ASP A 134 -4.62 -2.83 -4.47
CA ASP A 134 -4.00 -2.65 -3.15
C ASP A 134 -4.96 -3.00 -2.00
N LEU A 135 -6.23 -2.60 -2.09
CA LEU A 135 -7.25 -2.94 -1.07
C LEU A 135 -7.50 -4.44 -0.97
N ILE A 136 -7.62 -5.13 -2.11
CA ILE A 136 -7.79 -6.59 -2.15
C ILE A 136 -6.56 -7.27 -1.56
N TRP A 137 -5.35 -6.79 -1.89
CA TRP A 137 -4.12 -7.33 -1.33
C TRP A 137 -4.03 -7.16 0.19
N LEU A 138 -4.41 -5.98 0.71
CA LEU A 138 -4.48 -5.71 2.15
C LEU A 138 -5.51 -6.60 2.86
N GLU A 139 -6.67 -6.82 2.25
CA GLU A 139 -7.67 -7.76 2.75
C GLU A 139 -7.10 -9.19 2.83
N GLY A 140 -6.39 -9.63 1.78
CA GLY A 140 -5.74 -10.93 1.75
C GLY A 140 -4.62 -11.07 2.77
N TYR A 141 -3.93 -9.99 3.13
CA TYR A 141 -2.95 -10.00 4.22
C TYR A 141 -3.63 -10.13 5.58
N GLU A 142 -4.65 -9.31 5.85
CA GLU A 142 -5.43 -9.33 7.11
C GLU A 142 -6.06 -10.71 7.36
N ARG A 143 -6.60 -11.33 6.31
CA ARG A 143 -7.31 -12.62 6.40
C ARG A 143 -6.42 -13.84 6.23
N ASN A 144 -5.12 -13.64 5.99
CA ASN A 144 -4.20 -14.67 5.53
C ASN A 144 -4.74 -15.47 4.32
N ASP A 145 -5.41 -14.78 3.40
CA ASP A 145 -5.99 -15.34 2.18
C ASP A 145 -5.06 -15.08 0.99
N GLU A 146 -4.40 -16.13 0.53
CA GLU A 146 -3.45 -16.07 -0.59
C GLU A 146 -4.12 -15.73 -1.92
N PHE A 147 -5.33 -16.24 -2.14
CA PHE A 147 -6.07 -16.00 -3.38
C PHE A 147 -6.39 -14.51 -3.56
N LEU A 148 -6.81 -13.83 -2.48
CA LEU A 148 -7.01 -12.38 -2.49
C LEU A 148 -5.72 -11.64 -2.82
N ARG A 149 -4.60 -12.02 -2.19
CA ARG A 149 -3.29 -11.38 -2.46
C ARG A 149 -2.88 -11.54 -3.93
N GLU A 150 -3.01 -12.75 -4.48
CA GLU A 150 -2.72 -13.00 -5.89
C GLU A 150 -3.63 -12.21 -6.83
N TYR A 151 -4.94 -12.19 -6.55
CA TYR A 151 -5.90 -11.47 -7.37
C TYR A 151 -5.58 -9.97 -7.41
N GLY A 152 -5.27 -9.37 -6.24
CA GLY A 152 -4.86 -7.97 -6.15
C GLY A 152 -3.63 -7.66 -7.01
N MET A 153 -2.63 -8.54 -7.03
CA MET A 153 -1.45 -8.40 -7.90
C MET A 153 -1.80 -8.53 -9.38
N LYS A 154 -2.60 -9.54 -9.77
CA LYS A 154 -3.04 -9.75 -11.16
C LYS A 154 -3.84 -8.55 -11.68
N LEU A 155 -4.69 -7.94 -10.83
CA LEU A 155 -5.43 -6.74 -11.17
C LEU A 155 -4.51 -5.54 -11.47
N LYS A 156 -3.43 -5.37 -10.69
CA LYS A 156 -2.44 -4.32 -10.93
C LYS A 156 -1.68 -4.53 -12.23
N ILE A 157 -1.33 -5.77 -12.57
CA ILE A 157 -0.72 -6.11 -13.87
C ILE A 157 -1.67 -5.74 -15.02
N TYR A 158 -2.95 -6.05 -14.90
CA TYR A 158 -3.95 -5.63 -15.88
C TYR A 158 -4.03 -4.10 -16.01
N ALA A 159 -4.04 -3.37 -14.89
CA ALA A 159 -4.02 -1.91 -14.92
C ALA A 159 -2.77 -1.37 -15.64
N THR A 160 -1.60 -1.94 -15.39
CA THR A 160 -0.36 -1.61 -16.11
C THR A 160 -0.46 -1.92 -17.60
N LEU A 161 -1.02 -3.06 -17.97
CA LEU A 161 -1.24 -3.45 -19.35
C LEU A 161 -2.14 -2.45 -20.09
N VAL A 162 -3.28 -2.07 -19.48
CA VAL A 162 -4.19 -1.06 -20.04
C VAL A 162 -3.49 0.28 -20.20
N LYS A 163 -2.72 0.69 -19.19
CA LYS A 163 -1.94 1.94 -19.21
C LYS A 163 -1.01 1.99 -20.42
N THR A 164 -0.24 0.92 -20.64
CA THR A 164 0.74 0.83 -21.72
C THR A 164 0.07 0.79 -23.09
N LEU A 165 -0.96 -0.05 -23.27
CA LEU A 165 -1.55 -0.31 -24.59
C LEU A 165 -2.55 0.75 -25.05
N PHE A 166 -3.22 1.45 -24.13
CA PHE A 166 -4.30 2.37 -24.47
C PHE A 166 -4.07 3.79 -23.96
N ILE A 167 -3.56 3.97 -22.74
CA ILE A 167 -3.47 5.30 -22.12
C ILE A 167 -2.26 6.08 -22.64
N TYR A 168 -1.06 5.50 -22.64
CA TYR A 168 0.14 6.17 -23.14
C TYR A 168 0.02 6.61 -24.61
N PRO A 169 -0.50 5.78 -25.54
CA PRO A 169 -0.72 6.23 -26.92
C PRO A 169 -1.68 7.41 -27.04
N LYS A 170 -2.77 7.42 -26.24
CA LYS A 170 -3.71 8.56 -26.21
C LYS A 170 -3.01 9.85 -25.74
N ILE A 171 -2.21 9.77 -24.69
CA ILE A 171 -1.46 10.91 -24.15
C ILE A 171 -0.43 11.42 -25.16
N ALA A 172 0.29 10.51 -25.84
CA ALA A 172 1.27 10.87 -26.86
C ALA A 172 0.63 11.67 -28.01
N LYS A 173 -0.49 11.16 -28.56
CA LYS A 173 -1.24 11.84 -29.63
C LYS A 173 -1.76 13.22 -29.21
N LEU A 174 -2.26 13.34 -27.98
CA LEU A 174 -2.70 14.64 -27.43
C LEU A 174 -1.54 15.64 -27.32
N LYS A 175 -0.37 15.17 -26.89
CA LYS A 175 0.83 16.02 -26.77
C LYS A 175 1.31 16.50 -28.14
N GLU A 176 1.32 15.64 -29.14
CA GLU A 176 1.67 16.00 -30.52
C GLU A 176 0.73 17.07 -31.09
N GLY A 177 -0.59 16.88 -30.92
CA GLY A 177 -1.58 17.87 -31.35
C GLY A 177 -1.43 19.23 -30.65
N LEU A 178 -1.19 19.23 -29.34
CA LEU A 178 -0.95 20.47 -28.58
C LEU A 178 0.33 21.21 -29.00
N LEU A 179 1.37 20.48 -29.42
CA LEU A 179 2.59 21.08 -29.95
C LEU A 179 2.35 21.71 -31.33
N GLY A 180 1.61 21.03 -32.21
CA GLY A 180 1.20 21.58 -33.51
C GLY A 180 0.44 22.90 -33.38
N LEU A 181 -0.58 22.95 -32.52
CA LEU A 181 -1.38 24.15 -32.25
C LEU A 181 -0.53 25.33 -31.71
N LYS A 182 0.49 25.05 -30.90
CA LYS A 182 1.40 26.09 -30.39
C LYS A 182 2.30 26.66 -31.48
N GLU A 183 2.75 25.83 -32.41
CA GLU A 183 3.59 26.29 -33.53
C GLU A 183 2.76 27.10 -34.54
N GLU A 184 1.52 26.71 -34.82
CA GLU A 184 0.59 27.46 -35.67
C GLU A 184 0.29 28.85 -35.07
N ALA A 185 -0.06 28.93 -33.78
CA ALA A 185 -0.33 30.19 -33.09
C ALA A 185 0.91 31.11 -32.99
N LYS A 186 2.12 30.56 -33.10
CA LYS A 186 3.38 31.31 -33.11
C LYS A 186 3.71 31.85 -34.50
N GLN A 187 3.26 31.17 -35.55
CA GLN A 187 3.38 31.63 -36.94
C GLN A 187 2.38 32.75 -37.24
N GLU A 188 1.13 32.63 -36.77
CA GLU A 188 0.11 33.69 -36.93
C GLU A 188 0.47 35.00 -36.23
N LYS A 189 1.15 34.96 -35.07
CA LYS A 189 1.63 36.16 -34.36
C LYS A 189 2.88 36.82 -34.96
N LYS A 190 3.51 36.17 -35.94
CA LYS A 190 4.68 36.69 -36.66
C LYS A 190 4.34 37.22 -38.06
N SER A 191 3.12 36.99 -38.54
CA SER A 191 2.54 37.63 -39.73
C SER A 191 1.80 38.91 -39.36
#